data_AF-A0A3D1PN03-F1
#
_entry.id   AF-A0A3D1PN03-F1
#
_cell.length_a   1.000
_cell.length_b   1.000
_cell.length_c   1.000
_cell.angle_alpha   90.00
_cell.angle_beta   90.00
_cell.angle_gamma   90.00
#
_symmetry.space_group_name_H-M   'P 1'
#
loop_
_entity.id
_entity.type
_entity.pdbx_description
1 polymer ?
#
loop_
_entity_poly.entity_id
_entity_poly.type
_entity_poly.pdbx_seq_one_letter_code
_entity_poly.pdbx_strand_id
1 'polypeptide(L)'
;GEKKGTALAGMTIVVTGTLPTLSRQEAEAMIVQNGGKASGSVSKKTAYVLAGAAAGSKLTKAQTLGIPVIDEAEFLRMVAPAPAEQPELEEET
;
A
#
# COMPACT_ATOMS: atom_id res chain seq x y z
N GLY A 1 22.26 -13.54 1.36
CA GLY A 1 22.04 -12.19 1.90
C GLY A 1 20.63 -11.79 1.54
N GLU A 2 19.71 -12.04 2.46
CA GLU A 2 18.27 -11.84 2.23
C GLU A 2 18.02 -10.34 2.06
N LYS A 3 17.59 -9.93 0.86
CA LYS A 3 17.23 -8.55 0.57
C LYS A 3 15.96 -8.21 1.35
N LYS A 4 16.11 -7.86 2.64
CA LYS A 4 15.12 -7.02 3.32
C LYS A 4 15.05 -5.74 2.51
N GLY A 5 13.97 -5.58 1.73
CA GLY A 5 13.75 -4.40 0.94
C GLY A 5 13.72 -3.20 1.86
N THR A 6 14.79 -2.43 1.91
CA THR A 6 14.82 -1.12 2.58
C THR A 6 14.11 -0.05 1.75
N ALA A 7 13.35 -0.47 0.73
CA ALA A 7 12.64 0.40 -0.21
C ALA A 7 11.71 1.39 0.51
N LEU A 8 11.18 1.01 1.68
CA LEU A 8 10.28 1.82 2.47
C LEU A 8 10.88 2.26 3.81
N ALA A 9 12.19 2.08 4.01
CA ALA A 9 12.86 2.35 5.28
C ALA A 9 12.63 3.79 5.75
N GLY A 10 11.95 3.95 6.89
CA GLY A 10 11.66 5.26 7.50
C GLY A 10 10.50 6.04 6.85
N MET A 11 9.85 5.48 5.83
CA MET A 11 8.69 6.09 5.18
C MET A 11 7.40 5.74 5.92
N THR A 12 6.48 6.71 6.03
CA THR A 12 5.14 6.47 6.59
C THR A 12 4.15 6.26 5.46
N ILE A 13 3.52 5.10 5.40
CA ILE A 13 2.49 4.76 4.41
C ILE A 13 1.15 4.72 5.10
N VAL A 14 0.14 5.33 4.48
CA VAL A 14 -1.21 5.35 5.02
C VAL A 14 -2.11 4.42 4.24
N VAL A 15 -2.66 3.40 4.91
CA VAL A 15 -3.62 2.49 4.29
C VAL A 15 -5.03 3.07 4.43
N THR A 16 -5.70 3.28 3.30
CA THR A 16 -7.09 3.75 3.26
C THR A 16 -7.97 2.89 2.36
N GLY A 17 -9.22 2.72 2.78
CA GLY A 17 -10.19 1.86 2.13
C GLY A 17 -10.07 0.40 2.57
N THR A 18 -10.90 -0.43 1.95
CA THR A 18 -10.81 -1.89 2.01
C THR A 18 -10.05 -2.37 0.79
N LEU A 19 -9.09 -3.24 1.05
CA LEU A 19 -8.35 -3.98 0.05
C LEU A 19 -9.18 -5.24 -0.24
N PRO A 20 -9.56 -5.53 -1.48
CA PRO A 20 -10.35 -6.72 -1.82
C PRO A 20 -9.53 -8.00 -1.73
N THR A 21 -8.21 -7.88 -1.91
CA THR A 21 -7.24 -8.96 -2.08
C THR A 21 -6.30 -9.10 -0.88
N LEU A 22 -5.94 -8.01 -0.19
CA LEU A 22 -5.28 -8.07 1.13
C LEU A 22 -6.20 -7.62 2.27
N SER A 23 -5.87 -8.05 3.49
CA SER A 23 -6.36 -7.40 4.69
C SER A 23 -5.49 -6.20 5.06
N ARG A 24 -6.06 -5.21 5.76
CA ARG A 24 -5.30 -4.08 6.30
C ARG A 24 -4.06 -4.55 7.08
N GLN A 25 -4.19 -5.58 7.91
CA GLN A 25 -3.08 -6.15 8.69
C GLN A 25 -1.96 -6.69 7.78
N GLU A 26 -2.29 -7.37 6.68
CA GLU A 26 -1.31 -7.86 5.71
C GLU A 26 -0.53 -6.70 5.10
N ALA A 27 -1.22 -5.64 4.66
CA ALA A 27 -0.58 -4.45 4.12
C ALA A 27 0.34 -3.78 5.17
N GLU A 28 -0.13 -3.63 6.41
CA GLU A 28 0.69 -3.09 7.50
C GLU A 28 1.94 -3.95 7.77
N ALA A 29 1.78 -5.29 7.76
CA ALA A 29 2.88 -6.23 7.93
C ALA A 29 3.91 -6.09 6.80
N MET A 30 3.47 -6.03 5.54
CA MET A 30 4.37 -5.83 4.39
C MET A 30 5.13 -4.50 4.48
N ILE A 31 4.45 -3.41 4.86
CA ILE A 31 5.08 -2.11 5.05
C ILE A 31 6.19 -2.21 6.11
N VAL A 32 5.89 -2.82 7.26
CA VAL A 32 6.85 -2.97 8.37
C VAL A 32 8.00 -3.93 8.01
N GLN A 33 7.72 -5.00 7.27
CA GLN A 33 8.74 -5.94 6.78
C GLN A 33 9.76 -5.25 5.86
N ASN A 34 9.32 -4.25 5.11
CA ASN A 34 10.15 -3.42 4.22
C ASN A 34 10.73 -2.16 4.92
N GLY A 35 10.67 -2.12 6.26
CA GLY A 35 11.24 -1.03 7.07
C GLY A 35 10.40 0.25 7.11
N GLY A 36 9.20 0.24 6.54
CA GLY A 36 8.25 1.34 6.60
C GLY A 36 7.40 1.33 7.86
N LYS A 37 6.62 2.40 8.03
CA LYS A 37 5.61 2.52 9.08
C LYS A 37 4.23 2.66 8.47
N ALA A 38 3.31 1.79 8.85
CA ALA A 38 1.93 1.94 8.46
C ALA A 38 1.18 2.87 9.44
N SER A 39 0.33 3.75 8.92
CA SER A 39 -0.52 4.64 9.71
C SER A 39 -1.94 4.69 9.16
N GLY A 40 -2.94 4.90 10.02
CA GLY A 40 -4.34 5.04 9.59
C GLY A 40 -4.74 6.46 9.16
N SER A 41 -3.85 7.44 9.33
CA SER A 41 -4.17 8.86 9.20
C SER A 41 -3.25 9.57 8.22
N VAL A 42 -3.84 10.25 7.25
CA VAL A 42 -3.11 11.09 6.28
C VAL A 42 -2.56 12.32 7.00
N SER A 43 -1.24 12.47 6.99
CA SER A 43 -0.52 13.55 7.67
C SER A 43 0.59 14.09 6.77
N LYS A 44 1.14 15.27 7.08
CA LYS A 44 2.27 15.87 6.34
C LYS A 44 3.54 15.01 6.34
N LYS A 45 3.64 14.04 7.25
CA LYS A 45 4.75 13.08 7.34
C LYS A 45 4.51 11.82 6.51
N THR A 46 3.33 11.66 5.92
CA THR A 46 2.98 10.52 5.09
C THR A 46 3.73 10.64 3.76
N ALA A 47 4.52 9.62 3.44
CA ALA A 47 5.22 9.52 2.18
C ALA A 47 4.27 9.08 1.05
N TYR A 48 3.46 8.05 1.31
CA TYR A 48 2.53 7.48 0.34
C TYR A 48 1.19 7.12 1.00
N VAL A 49 0.12 7.18 0.22
CA VAL A 49 -1.20 6.72 0.64
C VAL A 49 -1.59 5.52 -0.20
N LEU A 50 -1.73 4.37 0.43
CA LEU A 50 -2.25 3.16 -0.17
C LEU A 50 -3.78 3.25 -0.25
N ALA A 51 -4.32 3.47 -1.44
CA ALA A 51 -5.74 3.55 -1.71
C ALA A 51 -6.31 2.21 -2.19
N GLY A 52 -7.13 1.58 -1.36
CA GLY A 52 -7.95 0.42 -1.75
C GLY A 52 -9.28 0.82 -2.40
N ALA A 53 -10.10 -0.17 -2.74
CA ALA A 53 -11.38 -0.03 -3.44
C ALA A 53 -12.35 0.97 -2.76
N ALA A 54 -12.23 1.18 -1.45
CA ALA A 54 -13.03 2.15 -0.69
C ALA A 54 -12.23 3.31 -0.09
N ALA A 55 -11.22 3.84 -0.80
CA ALA A 55 -10.30 4.87 -0.28
C ALA A 55 -10.98 6.17 0.20
N GLY A 56 -12.13 6.52 -0.39
CA GLY A 56 -13.08 7.54 0.09
C GLY A 56 -12.44 8.86 0.51
N SER A 57 -12.91 9.41 1.63
CA SER A 57 -12.55 10.75 2.15
C SER A 57 -11.06 10.95 2.48
N LYS A 58 -10.25 9.89 2.55
CA LYS A 58 -8.79 10.01 2.78
C LYS A 58 -8.03 10.23 1.48
N LEU A 59 -8.53 9.72 0.35
CA LEU A 59 -7.95 9.98 -0.97
C LEU A 59 -8.03 11.47 -1.29
N THR A 60 -9.19 12.09 -1.07
CA THR A 60 -9.36 13.55 -1.25
C THR A 60 -8.40 14.34 -0.36
N LYS A 61 -8.19 13.89 0.88
CA LYS A 61 -7.27 14.53 1.83
C LYS A 61 -5.81 14.39 1.39
N ALA A 62 -5.42 13.23 0.87
CA ALA A 62 -4.10 12.98 0.29
C ALA A 62 -3.84 13.88 -0.91
N GLN A 63 -4.79 13.97 -1.84
CA GLN A 63 -4.72 14.86 -3.01
C GLN A 63 -4.61 16.33 -2.59
N THR A 64 -5.37 16.76 -1.59
CA THR A 64 -5.34 18.14 -1.07
C THR A 64 -3.99 18.48 -0.42
N LEU A 65 -3.36 17.50 0.22
CA LEU A 65 -2.04 17.64 0.83
C LEU A 65 -0.89 17.44 -0.17
N GLY A 66 -1.18 17.06 -1.42
CA GLY A 66 -0.17 16.75 -2.44
C GLY A 66 0.61 15.46 -2.15
N ILE A 67 0.02 14.54 -1.38
CA ILE A 67 0.66 13.26 -1.06
C ILE A 67 0.36 12.25 -2.17
N PRO A 68 1.38 11.56 -2.72
CA PRO A 68 1.17 10.57 -3.75
C PRO A 68 0.33 9.39 -3.24
N VAL A 69 -0.66 9.03 -4.04
CA VAL A 69 -1.58 7.91 -3.78
C VAL A 69 -1.18 6.76 -4.71
N ILE A 70 -1.02 5.57 -4.14
CA ILE A 70 -0.69 4.33 -4.84
C ILE A 70 -1.73 3.26 -4.51
N ASP A 71 -1.95 2.33 -5.42
CA ASP A 71 -2.89 1.23 -5.23
C ASP A 71 -2.16 0.02 -4.62
N GLU A 72 -2.92 -1.01 -4.22
CA GLU A 72 -2.35 -2.28 -3.74
C GLU A 72 -1.37 -2.88 -4.74
N ALA A 73 -1.75 -2.91 -6.03
CA ALA A 73 -0.91 -3.45 -7.08
C ALA A 73 0.43 -2.71 -7.18
N GLU A 74 0.42 -1.37 -7.14
CA GLU A 74 1.64 -0.57 -7.19
C GLU A 74 2.49 -0.74 -5.92
N PHE A 75 1.86 -0.80 -4.74
CA PHE A 75 2.56 -1.09 -3.51
C PHE A 75 3.26 -2.44 -3.55
N LEU A 76 2.55 -3.50 -3.97
CA LEU A 76 3.11 -4.83 -4.15
C LEU A 76 4.28 -4.81 -5.13
N ARG A 77 4.20 -4.07 -6.23
CA ARG A 77 5.33 -3.92 -7.19
C ARG A 77 6.54 -3.23 -6.57
N MET A 78 6.34 -2.32 -5.62
CA MET A 78 7.44 -1.66 -4.89
C MET A 78 8.09 -2.55 -3.83
N VAL A 79 7.31 -3.42 -3.16
CA VAL A 79 7.80 -4.23 -2.03
C VAL A 79 8.08 -5.69 -2.35
N ALA A 80 7.49 -6.25 -3.41
CA ALA A 80 7.63 -7.65 -3.76
C ALA A 80 8.83 -7.89 -4.68
N PRO A 81 9.78 -8.77 -4.31
CA PRO A 81 10.73 -9.33 -5.26
C PRO A 81 10.05 -10.42 -6.10
N ALA A 82 9.50 -10.04 -7.26
CA ALA A 82 8.91 -10.93 -8.29
C ALA A 82 7.57 -11.60 -7.89
N PRO A 83 6.74 -12.00 -8.88
CA PRO A 83 5.30 -11.78 -8.88
C PRO A 83 4.56 -12.79 -7.99
N ALA A 84 3.76 -12.28 -7.05
CA ALA A 84 2.61 -13.04 -6.59
C ALA A 84 1.61 -13.01 -7.74
N GLU A 85 1.41 -14.18 -8.33
CA GLU A 85 0.36 -14.53 -9.28
C GLU A 85 -0.94 -13.79 -8.93
N GLN A 86 -1.39 -12.95 -9.85
CA GLN A 86 -2.79 -12.59 -9.91
C GLN A 86 -3.52 -13.91 -10.19
N PRO A 87 -4.46 -14.39 -9.36
CA PRO A 87 -5.34 -15.44 -9.84
C PRO A 87 -6.01 -14.88 -11.09
N GLU A 88 -5.81 -15.60 -12.18
CA GLU A 88 -6.51 -15.40 -13.43
C GLU A 88 -7.99 -15.16 -13.08
N LEU A 89 -8.51 -14.00 -13.47
CA LEU A 89 -9.96 -13.87 -13.60
C LEU A 89 -10.34 -14.97 -14.58
N GLU A 90 -10.86 -16.07 -14.07
CA GLU A 90 -11.64 -17.02 -14.85
C GLU A 90 -12.81 -16.22 -15.42
N GLU A 91 -12.62 -15.71 -16.64
CA GLU A 91 -13.70 -15.56 -17.59
C GLU A 91 -14.30 -16.96 -17.79
N GLU A 92 -15.28 -17.31 -16.94
CA GLU A 92 -16.21 -18.37 -17.28
C GLU A 92 -17.38 -17.73 -18.05
N THR A 93 -17.50 -18.21 -19.28
CA THR A 93 -18.54 -18.08 -20.32
C THR A 93 -19.94 -17.63 -19.92
#